data_AF-A0A9D6VRC2-F1
#
_entry.id   AF-A0A9D6VRC2-F1
#
_cell.length_a   1.000
_cell.length_b   1.000
_cell.length_c   1.000
_cell.angle_alpha   90.00
_cell.angle_beta   90.00
_cell.angle_gamma   90.00
#
_symmetry.space_group_name_H-M   'P 1'
#
loop_
_entity.id
_entity.type
_entity.pdbx_description
1 polymer ?
#
loop_
_entity_poly.entity_id
_entity_poly.type
_entity_poly.pdbx_seq_one_letter_code
_entity_poly.pdbx_strand_id
1 'polypeptide(L)'
;MLRLTEIRLPLAHTEGALRVAILERLGIPVEDLLRYEIARSGHDARKPDAIVAVYTVDVEVRHEADLLAQLQNDPHCGPTPDTEYRFVAQAPAQLSTRPVVIGMGPAGLFAALILAQSGYRPIILERGKAVRERTKDTFALWRQGKLNPESNAQFGEGGAGT
;
A
#
# COMPACT_ATOMS: atom_id res chain seq x y z
N MET A 1 -3.54 -10.63 -15.62
CA MET A 1 -2.55 -11.12 -14.64
C MET A 1 -3.22 -12.16 -13.76
N LEU A 2 -2.46 -13.15 -13.32
CA LEU A 2 -2.92 -14.18 -12.37
C LEU A 2 -2.39 -13.87 -10.98
N ARG A 3 -3.19 -14.10 -9.95
CA ARG A 3 -2.77 -14.04 -8.56
C ARG A 3 -2.49 -15.44 -8.04
N LEU A 4 -1.25 -15.67 -7.61
CA LEU A 4 -0.84 -16.86 -6.88
C LEU A 4 -0.73 -16.53 -5.39
N THR A 5 -1.41 -17.29 -4.55
CA THR A 5 -1.37 -17.15 -3.08
C THR A 5 -0.65 -18.32 -2.43
N GLU A 6 -0.29 -18.18 -1.15
CA GLU A 6 0.35 -19.24 -0.35
C GLU A 6 1.66 -19.81 -0.94
N ILE A 7 2.45 -19.00 -1.66
CA ILE A 7 3.81 -19.39 -2.05
C ILE A 7 4.70 -19.33 -0.80
N ARG A 8 5.15 -20.49 -0.33
CA ARG A 8 5.92 -20.64 0.90
C ARG A 8 7.39 -20.86 0.58
N LEU A 9 8.27 -20.05 1.18
CA LEU A 9 9.71 -20.15 1.02
C LEU A 9 10.41 -20.17 2.39
N PRO A 10 11.58 -20.82 2.51
CA PRO A 10 12.45 -20.67 3.68
C PRO A 10 12.76 -19.20 3.94
N LEU A 11 12.90 -18.77 5.21
CA LEU A 11 13.16 -17.36 5.52
C LEU A 11 14.44 -16.82 4.86
N ALA A 12 15.47 -17.66 4.71
CA ALA A 12 16.76 -17.33 4.09
C ALA A 12 16.86 -17.76 2.61
N HIS A 13 15.74 -17.77 1.87
CA HIS A 13 15.74 -18.10 0.45
C HIS A 13 16.53 -17.07 -0.38
N THR A 14 17.01 -17.49 -1.54
CA THR A 14 17.72 -16.62 -2.48
C THR A 14 16.74 -15.75 -3.27
N GLU A 15 17.22 -14.63 -3.82
CA GLU A 15 16.40 -13.70 -4.61
C GLU A 15 15.68 -14.37 -5.79
N GLY A 16 16.28 -15.41 -6.40
CA GLY A 16 15.67 -16.16 -7.50
C GLY A 16 14.65 -17.21 -7.09
N ALA A 17 14.59 -17.61 -5.81
CA ALA A 17 13.77 -18.72 -5.35
C ALA A 17 12.26 -18.48 -5.56
N LEU A 18 11.80 -17.23 -5.44
CA LEU A 18 10.41 -16.87 -5.69
C LEU A 18 10.04 -17.05 -7.17
N ARG A 19 10.92 -16.65 -8.10
CA ARG A 19 10.71 -16.86 -9.53
C ARG A 19 10.65 -18.35 -9.86
N VAL A 20 11.52 -19.16 -9.27
CA VAL A 20 11.51 -20.62 -9.45
C VAL A 20 10.20 -21.22 -8.94
N ALA A 21 9.77 -20.85 -7.73
CA ALA A 21 8.51 -21.33 -7.16
C ALA A 21 7.28 -20.95 -8.01
N ILE A 22 7.27 -19.76 -8.62
CA ILE A 22 6.21 -19.34 -9.56
C ILE A 22 6.18 -20.26 -10.79
N LEU A 23 7.34 -20.49 -11.42
CA LEU A 23 7.45 -21.34 -12.60
C LEU A 23 7.03 -22.78 -12.30
N GLU A 24 7.48 -23.33 -11.17
CA GLU A 24 7.11 -24.67 -10.71
C GLU A 24 5.61 -24.77 -10.42
N ARG A 25 5.02 -23.75 -9.79
CA ARG A 25 3.61 -23.74 -9.43
C ARG A 25 2.69 -23.68 -10.65
N LEU A 26 3.08 -22.91 -11.67
CA LEU A 26 2.32 -22.73 -12.91
C LEU A 26 2.63 -23.83 -13.94
N GLY A 27 3.76 -24.54 -13.80
CA GLY A 27 4.19 -25.54 -14.76
C GLY A 27 4.56 -24.96 -16.13
N ILE A 28 5.08 -23.73 -16.17
CA ILE A 28 5.41 -23.02 -17.41
C ILE A 28 6.92 -22.85 -17.62
N PRO A 29 7.38 -22.72 -18.88
CA PRO A 29 8.76 -22.41 -19.16
C PRO A 29 9.10 -20.95 -18.82
N VAL A 30 10.40 -20.66 -18.66
CA VAL A 30 10.88 -19.37 -18.11
C VAL A 30 10.51 -18.19 -19.00
N GLU A 31 10.45 -18.41 -20.32
CA GLU A 31 10.08 -17.46 -21.35
C GLU A 31 8.60 -17.06 -21.34
N ASP A 32 7.75 -17.87 -20.71
CA ASP A 32 6.31 -17.60 -20.63
C ASP A 32 5.94 -16.77 -19.41
N LEU A 33 6.83 -16.67 -18.42
CA LEU A 33 6.73 -15.70 -17.32
C LEU A 33 7.30 -14.34 -17.75
N LEU A 34 6.42 -13.40 -18.09
CA LEU A 34 6.78 -12.08 -18.58
C LEU A 34 7.28 -11.17 -17.46
N ARG A 35 6.52 -11.06 -16.36
CA ARG A 35 6.91 -10.39 -15.12
C ARG A 35 6.07 -10.89 -13.95
N TYR A 36 6.49 -10.54 -12.74
CA TYR A 36 5.67 -10.71 -11.54
C TYR A 36 5.86 -9.54 -10.58
N GLU A 37 4.85 -9.31 -9.74
CA GLU A 37 4.82 -8.29 -8.71
C GLU A 37 4.38 -8.91 -7.39
N ILE A 38 5.00 -8.49 -6.27
CA ILE A 38 4.63 -8.98 -4.95
C ILE A 38 3.44 -8.17 -4.45
N ALA A 39 2.24 -8.77 -4.48
CA ALA A 39 1.02 -8.17 -3.94
C ALA A 39 1.00 -8.20 -2.40
N ARG A 40 1.59 -9.25 -1.79
CA ARG A 40 1.75 -9.37 -0.34
C ARG A 40 2.98 -10.20 -0.01
N SER A 41 3.74 -9.74 0.98
CA SER A 41 4.80 -10.51 1.64
C SER A 41 4.52 -10.57 3.14
N GLY A 42 4.67 -11.73 3.74
CA GLY A 42 4.49 -11.94 5.16
C GLY A 42 5.27 -13.14 5.67
N HIS A 43 5.11 -13.43 6.97
CA HIS A 43 5.76 -14.56 7.62
C HIS A 43 4.75 -15.38 8.41
N ASP A 44 4.85 -16.70 8.31
CA ASP A 44 4.18 -17.61 9.23
C ASP A 44 5.16 -17.95 10.35
N ALA A 45 5.01 -17.27 11.50
CA ALA A 45 5.89 -17.40 12.66
C ALA A 45 5.22 -18.19 13.81
N ARG A 46 4.20 -19.00 13.51
CA ARG A 46 3.50 -19.82 14.54
C ARG A 46 4.41 -20.89 15.16
N LYS A 47 5.45 -21.31 14.44
CA LYS A 47 6.49 -22.22 14.91
C LYS A 47 7.83 -21.46 14.95
N PRO A 48 8.38 -21.15 16.13
CA PRO A 48 9.59 -20.33 16.26
C PRO A 48 10.83 -20.90 15.55
N ASP A 49 10.92 -22.22 15.45
CA ASP A 49 11.99 -22.99 14.81
C ASP A 49 11.78 -23.20 13.30
N ALA A 50 10.60 -22.87 12.78
CA ALA A 50 10.21 -23.13 11.39
C ALA A 50 9.46 -21.93 10.78
N ILE A 51 10.04 -20.74 10.93
CA ILE A 51 9.49 -19.51 10.33
C ILE A 51 9.64 -19.58 8.81
N VAL A 52 8.53 -19.40 8.10
CA VAL A 52 8.51 -19.40 6.63
C VAL A 52 8.00 -18.06 6.10
N ALA A 53 8.57 -17.61 4.98
CA ALA A 53 8.04 -16.50 4.22
C ALA A 53 6.85 -16.96 3.39
N VAL A 54 5.78 -16.16 3.36
CA VAL A 54 4.54 -16.45 2.63
C VAL A 54 4.25 -15.28 1.69
N TYR A 55 4.15 -15.59 0.40
CA TYR A 55 3.95 -14.62 -0.66
C TYR A 55 2.58 -14.76 -1.31
N THR A 56 2.04 -13.62 -1.72
CA THR A 56 1.04 -13.50 -2.78
C THR A 56 1.64 -12.67 -3.89
N VAL A 57 1.62 -13.19 -5.11
CA VAL A 57 2.23 -12.56 -6.27
C VAL A 57 1.23 -12.46 -7.41
N ASP A 58 1.25 -11.33 -8.10
CA ASP A 58 0.56 -11.17 -9.37
C ASP A 58 1.56 -11.44 -10.49
N VAL A 59 1.19 -12.32 -11.42
CA VAL A 59 2.06 -12.77 -12.51
C VAL A 59 1.44 -12.40 -13.86
N GLU A 60 2.29 -11.92 -14.76
CA GLU A 60 1.95 -11.71 -16.16
C GLU A 60 2.60 -12.82 -16.98
N VAL A 61 1.79 -13.50 -17.81
CA VAL A 61 2.19 -14.69 -18.57
C VAL A 61 1.65 -14.59 -20.00
N ARG A 62 2.30 -15.24 -20.98
CA ARG A 62 1.84 -15.20 -22.39
C ARG A 62 0.48 -15.86 -22.60
N HIS A 63 0.30 -17.04 -22.01
CA HIS A 63 -0.86 -17.92 -22.25
C HIS A 63 -1.83 -17.92 -21.06
N GLU A 64 -2.22 -16.72 -20.61
CA GLU A 64 -3.00 -16.51 -19.38
C GLU A 64 -4.33 -17.27 -19.36
N ALA A 65 -5.07 -17.24 -20.47
CA ALA A 65 -6.39 -17.89 -20.55
C ALA A 65 -6.30 -19.41 -20.44
N ASP A 66 -5.28 -20.02 -21.05
CA ASP A 66 -5.06 -21.47 -21.02
C ASP A 66 -4.69 -21.93 -19.60
N LEU A 67 -3.81 -21.17 -18.93
CA LEU A 67 -3.44 -21.43 -17.54
C LEU A 67 -4.61 -21.27 -16.57
N LEU A 68 -5.48 -20.27 -16.75
CA LEU A 68 -6.70 -20.13 -15.96
C LEU A 68 -7.62 -21.33 -16.12
N ALA A 69 -7.82 -21.81 -17.35
CA ALA A 69 -8.64 -22.98 -17.60
C ALA A 69 -8.04 -24.25 -16.97
N GLN A 70 -6.71 -24.41 -17.05
CA GLN A 70 -5.99 -25.53 -16.45
C GLN A 70 -6.03 -25.52 -14.91
N LEU A 71 -5.91 -24.33 -14.30
CA LEU A 71 -5.82 -24.14 -12.85
C LEU A 71 -7.15 -23.71 -12.21
N GLN A 72 -8.27 -23.83 -12.92
CA GLN A 72 -9.59 -23.37 -12.45
C GLN A 72 -10.04 -23.97 -11.11
N ASN A 73 -9.53 -25.16 -10.75
CA ASN A 73 -9.85 -25.85 -9.50
C ASN A 73 -8.86 -25.55 -8.37
N ASP A 74 -7.82 -24.76 -8.64
CA ASP A 74 -6.81 -24.40 -7.65
C ASP A 74 -7.26 -23.16 -6.86
N PRO A 75 -7.57 -23.28 -5.56
CA PRO A 75 -8.04 -22.14 -4.77
C PRO A 75 -6.96 -21.06 -4.56
N HIS A 76 -5.70 -21.38 -4.88
CA HIS A 76 -4.57 -20.47 -4.74
C HIS A 76 -4.14 -19.81 -6.05
N CYS A 77 -4.83 -20.09 -7.16
CA CYS A 77 -4.58 -19.48 -8.45
C CYS A 77 -5.88 -18.93 -9.04
N GLY A 78 -5.90 -17.65 -9.39
CA GLY A 78 -7.06 -17.04 -10.03
C GLY A 78 -6.71 -15.73 -10.71
N PRO A 79 -7.69 -15.04 -11.33
CA PRO A 79 -7.46 -13.72 -11.88
C PRO A 79 -7.06 -12.74 -10.77
N THR A 80 -6.08 -11.89 -11.04
CA THR A 80 -5.76 -10.77 -10.14
C THR A 80 -7.00 -9.86 -10.02
N PRO A 81 -7.46 -9.54 -8.79
CA PRO A 81 -8.59 -8.64 -8.62
C PRO A 81 -8.25 -7.24 -9.11
N ASP A 82 -9.24 -6.53 -9.65
CA ASP A 82 -9.09 -5.12 -9.98
C ASP A 82 -8.98 -4.30 -8.69
N THR A 83 -7.81 -3.72 -8.44
CA THR A 83 -7.51 -2.86 -7.30
C THR A 83 -7.38 -1.38 -7.67
N GLU A 84 -7.72 -1.01 -8.91
CA GLU A 84 -7.65 0.38 -9.35
C GLU A 84 -8.67 1.24 -8.57
N TYR A 85 -8.19 2.36 -8.01
CA TYR A 85 -9.09 3.30 -7.35
C TYR A 85 -9.95 4.02 -8.38
N ARG A 86 -11.28 3.87 -8.25
CA ARG A 86 -12.25 4.53 -9.12
C ARG A 86 -12.81 5.77 -8.43
N PHE A 87 -12.53 6.94 -8.99
CA PHE A 87 -13.14 8.18 -8.52
C PHE A 87 -14.66 8.11 -8.68
N VAL A 88 -15.38 8.41 -7.60
CA VAL A 88 -16.85 8.35 -7.58
C VAL A 88 -17.51 9.63 -8.10
N ALA A 89 -16.75 10.73 -8.20
CA ALA A 89 -17.22 12.01 -8.68
C ALA A 89 -16.07 12.87 -9.23
N GLN A 90 -16.43 13.81 -10.10
CA GLN A 90 -15.57 14.88 -10.58
C GLN A 90 -16.22 16.22 -10.25
N ALA A 91 -15.42 17.21 -9.88
CA ALA A 91 -15.91 18.57 -9.66
C ALA A 91 -16.56 19.13 -10.93
N PRO A 92 -17.71 19.83 -10.82
CA PRO A 92 -18.29 20.54 -11.95
C PRO A 92 -17.33 21.62 -12.46
N ALA A 93 -17.45 21.97 -13.75
CA ALA A 93 -16.61 22.98 -14.38
C ALA A 93 -16.63 24.33 -13.62
N GLN A 94 -17.82 24.72 -13.12
CA GLN A 94 -18.00 25.86 -12.23
C GLN A 94 -18.25 25.36 -10.81
N LEU A 95 -17.26 25.55 -9.95
CA LEU A 95 -17.36 25.26 -8.52
C LEU A 95 -17.68 26.55 -7.77
N SER A 96 -18.83 26.62 -7.10
CA SER A 96 -19.25 27.81 -6.35
C SER A 96 -18.59 27.91 -4.97
N THR A 97 -18.27 26.78 -4.35
CA THR A 97 -17.63 26.72 -3.02
C THR A 97 -16.53 25.66 -2.99
N ARG A 98 -15.49 25.94 -2.21
CA ARG A 98 -14.36 25.01 -2.00
C ARG A 98 -14.58 24.23 -0.70
N PRO A 99 -14.41 22.90 -0.68
CA PRO A 99 -14.51 22.14 0.55
C PRO A 99 -13.35 22.49 1.49
N VAL A 100 -13.62 22.50 2.79
CA VAL A 100 -12.63 22.73 3.84
C VAL A 100 -12.38 21.42 4.56
N VAL A 101 -11.10 21.06 4.72
CA VAL A 101 -10.63 19.92 5.48
C VAL A 101 -9.90 20.45 6.71
N ILE A 102 -10.35 20.05 7.90
CA ILE A 102 -9.75 20.48 9.17
C ILE A 102 -8.87 19.34 9.69
N GLY A 103 -7.58 19.61 9.82
CA GLY A 103 -6.54 18.67 10.21
C GLY A 103 -5.78 18.11 9.00
N MET A 104 -4.44 18.04 9.12
CA MET A 104 -3.54 17.45 8.13
C MET A 104 -2.92 16.13 8.62
N GLY A 105 -3.67 15.37 9.44
CA GLY A 105 -3.37 13.96 9.72
C GLY A 105 -3.72 13.05 8.53
N PRO A 106 -3.50 11.72 8.60
CA PRO A 106 -3.73 10.81 7.48
C PRO A 106 -5.15 10.88 6.91
N ALA A 107 -6.18 10.95 7.77
CA ALA A 107 -7.56 11.07 7.34
C ALA A 107 -7.82 12.36 6.54
N GLY A 108 -7.35 13.51 7.04
CA GLY A 108 -7.50 14.80 6.35
C GLY A 108 -6.66 14.86 5.07
N LEU A 109 -5.45 14.31 5.09
CA LEU A 109 -4.58 14.23 3.93
C LEU A 109 -5.22 13.43 2.78
N PHE A 110 -5.74 12.23 3.05
CA PHE A 110 -6.41 11.43 2.03
C PHE A 110 -7.71 12.08 1.54
N ALA A 111 -8.52 12.66 2.43
CA ALA A 111 -9.72 13.38 2.03
C ALA A 111 -9.38 14.54 1.08
N ALA A 112 -8.37 15.36 1.43
CA ALA A 112 -7.94 16.47 0.60
C ALA A 112 -7.29 16.00 -0.71
N LEU A 113 -6.50 14.92 -0.70
CA LEU A 113 -5.89 14.36 -1.90
C LEU A 113 -6.95 13.94 -2.92
N ILE A 114 -7.92 13.14 -2.50
CA ILE A 114 -9.00 12.67 -3.38
C ILE A 114 -9.83 13.86 -3.89
N LEU A 115 -10.20 14.81 -3.02
CA LEU A 115 -10.91 16.02 -3.43
C LEU A 115 -10.10 16.86 -4.45
N ALA A 116 -8.79 16.98 -4.26
CA ALA A 116 -7.92 17.72 -5.17
C ALA A 116 -7.78 17.04 -6.53
N GLN A 117 -7.56 15.73 -6.56
CA GLN A 117 -7.49 14.92 -7.79
C GLN A 117 -8.83 14.94 -8.55
N SER A 118 -9.95 14.92 -7.84
CA SER A 118 -11.29 15.13 -8.41
C SER A 118 -11.61 16.58 -8.78
N GLY A 119 -10.68 17.53 -8.64
CA GLY A 119 -10.84 18.93 -9.07
C GLY A 119 -11.60 19.86 -8.12
N TYR A 120 -11.95 19.42 -6.91
CA TYR A 120 -12.73 20.21 -5.94
C TYR A 120 -11.92 21.33 -5.26
N ARG A 121 -10.60 21.40 -5.46
CA ARG A 121 -9.73 22.47 -4.93
C ARG A 121 -9.89 22.69 -3.41
N PRO A 122 -9.72 21.65 -2.57
CA PRO A 122 -9.92 21.76 -1.13
C PRO A 122 -9.01 22.80 -0.48
N ILE A 123 -9.44 23.32 0.68
CA ILE A 123 -8.64 24.14 1.59
C ILE A 123 -8.36 23.28 2.82
N ILE A 124 -7.08 23.10 3.17
CA ILE A 124 -6.68 22.36 4.38
C ILE A 124 -6.32 23.37 5.47
N LEU A 125 -6.86 23.20 6.66
CA LEU A 125 -6.51 23.98 7.84
C LEU A 125 -5.93 23.05 8.91
N GLU A 126 -4.66 23.26 9.27
CA GLU A 126 -3.98 22.54 10.34
C GLU A 126 -3.61 23.53 11.45
N ARG A 127 -3.89 23.15 12.71
CA ARG A 127 -3.61 24.00 13.87
C ARG A 127 -2.12 24.06 14.20
N GLY A 128 -1.41 22.96 13.98
CA GLY A 128 0.02 22.88 14.24
C GLY A 128 0.88 23.32 13.07
N LYS A 129 2.18 23.07 13.21
CA LYS A 129 3.19 23.58 12.28
C LYS A 129 3.57 22.58 11.20
N ALA A 130 4.25 23.09 10.17
CA ALA A 130 4.98 22.27 9.20
C ALA A 130 5.98 21.34 9.90
N VAL A 131 6.21 20.15 9.33
CA VAL A 131 6.85 19.01 9.97
C VAL A 131 8.24 19.35 10.51
N ARG A 132 9.02 20.14 9.77
CA ARG A 132 10.37 20.55 10.21
C ARG A 132 10.35 21.41 11.47
N GLU A 133 9.37 22.29 11.61
CA GLU A 133 9.20 23.12 12.80
C GLU A 133 8.58 22.33 13.95
N ARG A 134 7.58 21.49 13.64
CA ARG A 134 6.97 20.56 14.58
C ARG A 134 8.01 19.62 15.21
N THR A 135 8.95 19.08 14.43
CA THR A 135 10.04 18.24 14.95
C THR A 135 10.88 18.97 15.98
N LYS A 136 11.19 20.26 15.74
CA LYS A 136 11.94 21.07 16.71
C LYS A 136 11.14 21.27 18.01
N ASP A 137 9.86 21.60 17.90
CA ASP A 137 8.98 21.80 19.06
C ASP A 137 8.82 20.49 19.87
N THR A 138 8.61 19.36 19.19
CA THR A 138 8.52 18.04 19.83
C THR A 138 9.82 17.63 20.51
N PHE A 139 10.98 17.91 19.91
CA PHE A 139 12.27 17.65 20.58
C PHE A 139 12.55 18.61 21.73
N ALA A 140 12.08 19.85 21.68
CA ALA A 140 12.17 20.77 22.82
C ALA A 140 11.35 20.24 24.01
N LEU A 141 10.18 19.64 23.76
CA LEU A 141 9.41 18.94 24.79
C LEU A 141 10.22 17.78 25.38
N TRP A 142 10.71 16.84 24.55
CA TRP A 142 11.37 15.63 25.05
C TRP A 142 12.73 15.88 25.71
N ARG A 143 13.51 16.86 25.24
CA ARG A 143 14.85 17.13 25.77
C ARG A 143 14.88 18.21 26.84
N GLN A 144 13.94 19.16 26.81
CA GLN A 144 13.97 20.36 27.65
C GLN A 144 12.70 20.52 28.51
N GLY A 145 11.72 19.62 28.39
CA GLY A 145 10.44 19.72 29.09
C GLY A 145 9.56 20.88 28.61
N LYS A 146 9.86 21.49 27.45
CA LYS A 146 9.15 22.66 26.93
C LYS A 146 8.03 22.24 25.99
N LEU A 147 6.80 22.23 26.48
CA LEU A 147 5.62 21.93 25.67
C LEU A 147 5.17 23.15 24.86
N ASN A 148 4.96 22.96 23.56
CA ASN A 148 4.11 23.82 22.75
C ASN A 148 2.73 23.15 22.58
N PRO A 149 1.64 23.68 23.17
CA PRO A 149 0.31 23.07 23.10
C PRO A 149 -0.25 22.94 21.69
N GLU A 150 0.19 23.79 20.74
CA GLU A 150 -0.29 23.78 19.36
C GLU A 150 0.62 22.99 18.40
N SER A 151 1.82 22.57 18.81
CA SER A 151 2.80 21.92 17.94
C SER A 151 3.59 20.89 18.73
N ASN A 152 3.20 19.62 18.61
CA ASN A 152 3.70 18.53 19.45
C ASN A 152 3.49 17.17 18.76
N ALA A 153 3.63 16.08 19.52
CA ALA A 153 3.43 14.73 19.00
C ALA A 153 2.02 14.49 18.42
N GLN A 154 1.01 15.27 18.82
CA GLN A 154 -0.37 15.11 18.34
C GLN A 154 -0.73 16.08 17.20
N PHE A 155 -0.22 17.31 17.23
CA PHE A 155 -0.67 18.40 16.36
C PHE A 155 0.44 18.93 15.43
N GLY A 156 0.07 19.19 14.18
CA GLY A 156 0.92 19.65 13.08
C GLY A 156 0.85 18.78 11.83
N GLU A 157 1.65 19.12 10.82
CA GLU A 157 1.70 18.41 9.53
C GLU A 157 1.89 16.91 9.73
N GLY A 158 1.02 16.11 9.10
CA GLY A 158 0.97 14.66 9.19
C GLY A 158 0.29 14.10 10.44
N GLY A 159 -0.13 14.97 11.38
CA GLY A 159 -0.86 14.59 12.60
C GLY A 159 -0.11 13.55 13.44
N ALA A 160 -0.83 12.76 14.24
CA ALA A 160 -0.24 11.78 15.16
C ALA A 160 0.51 10.60 14.49
N GLY A 161 0.47 10.48 13.15
CA GLY A 161 1.18 9.44 12.41
C GLY A 161 2.62 9.80 12.01
N THR A 162 3.09 11.00 12.35
CA THR A 162 4.44 11.52 12.04
C THR A 162 5.32 11.46 13.27
#